data_AF-A0A425WF61-F1
#
_entry.id   AF-A0A425WF61-F1
#
_cell.length_a   1.000
_cell.length_b   1.000
_cell.length_c   1.000
_cell.angle_alpha   90.00
_cell.angle_beta   90.00
_cell.angle_gamma   90.00
#
_symmetry.space_group_name_H-M   'P 1'
#
loop_
_entity.id
_entity.type
_entity.pdbx_description
1 polymer ?
#
loop_
_entity_poly.entity_id
_entity_poly.type
_entity_poly.pdbx_seq_one_letter_code
_entity_poly.pdbx_strand_id
1 'polypeptide(L)'
;MMEAFRSCCRRILAKTKKGLPWVIAAVLVVVILGIGVKVGVEQRAKFIYKDHLNDTAVTVDGEALTFRDLAFYVVYEENLVQKSALVYNQEAPADYWNSHVNGKFITLEARNSVMKMAVHDRILLRKAQSKGVVLTSDEKSRLETRRTDFYEDLYDDQKERLPVSYSVLNDTMEDIAVVEKYQRMLASERNDTYASFDYDGKNYRALKKKHDVEINTKLWNRVSIGRVTLNNAPDYQAAKGRQNYHREGK
;
A
#
# COMPACT_ATOMS: atom_id res chain seq x y z
N MET A 1 5.60 51.93 59.24
CA MET A 1 4.70 51.94 58.06
C MET A 1 5.31 51.25 56.83
N MET A 2 6.64 51.34 56.58
CA MET A 2 7.30 50.67 55.44
C MET A 2 7.45 49.13 55.55
N GLU A 3 7.48 48.55 56.75
CA GLU A 3 7.64 47.09 56.90
C GLU A 3 6.36 46.28 56.60
N ALA A 4 5.18 46.84 56.92
CA ALA A 4 3.89 46.22 56.64
C ALA A 4 3.62 46.12 55.12
N PHE A 5 4.05 47.12 54.36
CA PHE A 5 3.92 47.15 52.90
C PHE A 5 4.85 46.13 52.21
N ARG A 6 6.10 46.01 52.69
CA ARG A 6 7.06 44.98 52.22
C ARG A 6 6.62 43.54 52.55
N SER A 7 5.91 43.34 53.66
CA SER A 7 5.35 42.04 54.07
C SER A 7 4.15 41.63 53.20
N CYS A 8 3.26 42.58 52.89
CA CYS A 8 2.10 42.34 52.02
C CYS A 8 2.52 42.02 50.57
N CYS A 9 3.45 42.79 49.99
CA CYS A 9 4.01 42.51 48.65
C CYS A 9 4.74 41.15 48.59
N ARG A 10 5.50 40.77 49.63
CA ARG A 10 6.14 39.43 49.69
C ARG A 10 5.13 38.29 49.78
N ARG A 11 4.02 38.45 50.52
CA ARG A 11 2.94 37.45 50.58
C ARG A 11 2.22 37.29 49.25
N ILE A 12 1.95 38.38 48.53
CA ILE A 12 1.30 38.35 47.21
C ILE A 12 2.22 37.72 46.15
N LEU A 13 3.51 38.07 46.14
CA LEU A 13 4.53 37.47 45.26
C LEU A 13 4.84 35.99 45.58
N ALA A 14 4.70 35.56 46.83
CA ALA A 14 4.87 34.15 47.21
C ALA A 14 3.63 33.29 46.88
N LYS A 15 2.42 33.87 46.92
CA LYS A 15 1.17 33.17 46.57
C LYS A 15 1.10 32.87 45.07
N THR A 16 1.56 33.78 44.23
CA THR A 16 1.65 33.59 42.76
C THR A 16 2.69 32.55 42.37
N LYS A 17 3.85 32.49 43.05
CA LYS A 17 4.86 31.43 42.84
C LYS A 17 4.39 30.02 43.21
N LYS A 18 3.44 29.87 44.16
CA LYS A 18 2.88 28.56 44.56
C LYS A 18 1.81 28.04 43.60
N GLY A 19 1.08 28.92 42.90
CA GLY A 19 0.06 28.56 41.90
C GLY A 19 0.63 28.39 40.49
N LEU A 20 1.75 29.05 40.17
CA LEU A 20 2.44 28.96 38.89
C LEU A 20 2.73 27.52 38.41
N PRO A 21 3.25 26.59 39.24
CA PRO A 21 3.46 25.20 38.79
C PRO A 21 2.15 24.47 38.45
N TRP A 22 1.04 24.77 39.12
CA TRP A 22 -0.27 24.20 38.81
C TRP A 22 -0.86 24.76 37.52
N VAL A 23 -0.66 26.04 37.24
CA VAL A 23 -1.04 26.66 35.96
C VAL A 23 -0.22 26.07 34.81
N ILE A 24 1.10 25.91 34.99
CA ILE A 24 1.97 25.26 34.00
C ILE A 24 1.53 23.80 33.76
N ALA A 25 1.23 23.05 34.82
CA ALA A 25 0.74 21.68 34.70
C ALA A 25 -0.60 21.62 33.96
N ALA A 26 -1.54 22.52 34.25
CA ALA A 26 -2.82 22.59 33.55
C ALA A 26 -2.65 22.90 32.06
N VAL A 27 -1.76 23.84 31.70
CA VAL A 27 -1.45 24.16 30.31
C VAL A 27 -0.80 22.96 29.60
N LEU A 28 0.13 22.26 30.25
CA LEU A 28 0.75 21.05 29.69
C LEU A 28 -0.29 19.94 29.43
N VAL A 29 -1.24 19.74 30.35
CA VAL A 29 -2.32 18.76 30.15
C VAL A 29 -3.19 19.13 28.95
N VAL A 30 -3.56 20.41 28.80
CA VAL A 30 -4.33 20.88 27.63
C VAL A 30 -3.56 20.68 26.33
N VAL A 31 -2.25 20.93 26.32
CA VAL A 31 -1.37 20.69 25.15
C VAL A 31 -1.33 19.19 24.81
N ILE A 32 -1.13 18.33 25.80
CA ILE A 32 -1.11 16.87 25.61
C ILE A 32 -2.46 16.36 25.08
N LEU A 33 -3.58 16.83 25.64
CA LEU A 33 -4.92 16.50 25.17
C LEU A 33 -5.16 16.97 23.73
N GLY A 34 -4.73 18.20 23.40
CA GLY A 34 -4.82 18.74 22.04
C GLY A 34 -4.03 17.92 21.03
N ILE A 35 -2.80 17.50 21.38
CA ILE A 35 -1.99 16.60 20.56
C ILE A 35 -2.70 15.24 20.39
N GLY A 36 -3.25 14.68 21.47
CA GLY A 36 -3.98 13.40 21.43
C GLY A 36 -5.21 13.45 20.53
N VAL A 37 -5.99 14.54 20.59
CA VAL A 37 -7.13 14.77 19.70
C VAL A 37 -6.66 14.90 18.25
N LYS A 38 -5.63 15.69 17.98
CA LYS A 38 -5.09 15.88 16.62
C LYS A 38 -4.62 14.56 16.02
N VAL A 39 -3.78 13.80 16.74
CA VAL A 39 -3.30 12.48 16.31
C VAL A 39 -4.46 11.51 16.12
N GLY A 40 -5.45 11.52 17.01
CA GLY A 40 -6.65 10.70 16.90
C GLY A 40 -7.49 11.02 15.65
N VAL A 41 -7.65 12.30 15.32
CA VAL A 41 -8.34 12.75 14.09
C VAL A 41 -7.56 12.35 12.84
N GLU A 42 -6.24 12.57 12.82
CA GLU A 42 -5.38 12.20 11.69
C GLU A 42 -5.34 10.68 11.46
N GLN A 43 -5.34 9.88 12.52
CA GLN A 43 -5.43 8.42 12.42
C GLN A 43 -6.78 7.93 11.90
N ARG A 44 -7.86 8.66 12.18
CA ARG A 44 -9.22 8.36 11.69
C ARG A 44 -9.49 8.91 10.29
N ALA A 45 -8.66 9.82 9.79
CA ALA A 45 -8.80 10.38 8.45
C ALA A 45 -8.66 9.25 7.40
N LYS A 46 -9.56 9.28 6.41
CA LYS A 46 -9.55 8.34 5.28
C LYS A 46 -8.23 8.47 4.52
N PHE A 47 -7.53 7.35 4.31
CA PHE A 47 -6.31 7.32 3.51
C PHE A 47 -6.68 7.40 2.03
N ILE A 48 -6.20 8.45 1.34
CA ILE A 48 -6.37 8.64 -0.10
C ILE A 48 -5.05 8.31 -0.79
N TYR A 49 -5.01 7.20 -1.53
CA TYR A 49 -3.76 6.69 -2.10
C TYR A 49 -3.00 7.70 -2.96
N LYS A 50 -3.73 8.50 -3.74
CA LYS A 50 -3.15 9.52 -4.64
C LYS A 50 -2.40 10.63 -3.89
N ASP A 51 -2.79 10.92 -2.65
CA ASP A 51 -2.17 11.97 -1.84
C ASP A 51 -0.83 11.51 -1.23
N HIS A 52 -0.57 10.20 -1.25
CA HIS A 52 0.59 9.57 -0.62
C HIS A 52 1.57 8.98 -1.65
N LEU A 53 1.41 9.26 -2.95
CA LEU A 53 2.22 8.63 -4.02
C LEU A 53 3.74 8.76 -3.83
N ASN A 54 4.19 9.85 -3.19
CA ASN A 54 5.62 10.10 -2.98
C ASN A 54 6.10 9.66 -1.59
N ASP A 55 5.20 9.21 -0.71
CA ASP A 55 5.57 8.70 0.61
C ASP A 55 6.18 7.30 0.47
N THR A 56 7.13 6.99 1.34
CA THR A 56 7.74 5.65 1.41
C THR A 56 6.74 4.63 1.96
N ALA A 57 6.47 3.59 1.18
CA ALA A 57 5.66 2.44 1.57
C ALA A 57 6.51 1.32 2.19
N VAL A 58 7.69 1.06 1.63
CA VAL A 58 8.64 0.05 2.11
C VAL A 58 10.06 0.43 1.74
N THR A 59 11.03 0.05 2.55
CA THR A 59 12.46 0.16 2.26
C THR A 59 13.04 -1.23 2.07
N VAL A 60 13.86 -1.42 1.04
CA VAL A 60 14.59 -2.68 0.79
C VAL A 60 16.08 -2.36 0.68
N ASP A 61 16.90 -2.92 1.56
CA ASP A 61 18.34 -2.66 1.67
C ASP A 61 18.70 -1.16 1.71
N GLY A 62 17.91 -0.37 2.42
CA GLY A 62 18.08 1.08 2.53
C GLY A 62 17.50 1.91 1.38
N GLU A 63 16.99 1.28 0.32
CA GLU A 63 16.34 1.98 -0.79
C GLU A 63 14.82 2.05 -0.61
N ALA A 64 14.26 3.25 -0.70
CA ALA A 64 12.83 3.45 -0.58
C ALA A 64 12.06 3.01 -1.84
N LEU A 65 10.92 2.37 -1.62
CA LEU A 65 9.82 2.23 -2.56
C LEU A 65 8.67 3.10 -2.07
N THR A 66 8.18 3.94 -2.95
CA THR A 66 7.05 4.82 -2.73
C THR A 66 5.73 4.14 -3.02
N PHE A 67 4.61 4.74 -2.60
CA PHE A 67 3.29 4.26 -3.04
C PHE A 67 3.12 4.32 -4.56
N ARG A 68 3.81 5.23 -5.26
CA ARG A 68 3.84 5.22 -6.74
C ARG A 68 4.43 3.92 -7.28
N ASP A 69 5.51 3.42 -6.68
CA ASP A 69 6.16 2.16 -7.11
C ASP A 69 5.26 0.94 -6.83
N LEU A 70 4.40 1.01 -5.81
CA LEU A 70 3.46 -0.05 -5.48
C LEU A 70 2.16 -0.01 -6.30
N ALA A 71 1.94 1.06 -7.07
CA ALA A 71 0.68 1.34 -7.73
C ALA A 71 0.23 0.22 -8.68
N PHE A 72 1.15 -0.32 -9.49
CA PHE A 72 0.84 -1.44 -10.39
C PHE A 72 0.31 -2.64 -9.64
N TYR A 73 1.01 -3.06 -8.58
CA TYR A 73 0.63 -4.23 -7.78
C TYR A 73 -0.74 -4.06 -7.13
N VAL A 74 -1.07 -2.84 -6.68
CA VAL A 74 -2.42 -2.53 -6.16
C VAL A 74 -3.48 -2.71 -7.23
N VAL A 75 -3.28 -2.13 -8.42
CA VAL A 75 -4.22 -2.24 -9.55
C VAL A 75 -4.40 -3.71 -9.95
N TYR A 76 -3.27 -4.43 -10.07
CA TYR A 76 -3.23 -5.85 -10.43
C TYR A 76 -4.00 -6.72 -9.43
N GLU A 77 -3.69 -6.59 -8.14
CA GLU A 77 -4.33 -7.40 -7.09
C GLU A 77 -5.82 -7.06 -6.95
N GLU A 78 -6.18 -5.78 -7.03
CA GLU A 78 -7.58 -5.37 -7.01
C GLU A 78 -8.36 -5.96 -8.19
N ASN A 79 -7.81 -5.93 -9.41
CA ASN A 79 -8.46 -6.56 -10.56
C ASN A 79 -8.59 -8.08 -10.39
N LEU A 80 -7.52 -8.75 -9.92
CA LEU A 80 -7.50 -10.20 -9.73
C LEU A 80 -8.59 -10.65 -8.73
N VAL A 81 -8.63 -10.02 -7.56
CA VAL A 81 -9.62 -10.34 -6.52
C VAL A 81 -11.02 -9.94 -6.95
N GLN A 82 -11.19 -8.85 -7.71
CA GLN A 82 -12.49 -8.46 -8.25
C GLN A 82 -13.05 -9.49 -9.23
N LYS A 83 -12.21 -10.05 -10.11
CA LYS A 83 -12.62 -11.16 -10.99
C LYS A 83 -13.15 -12.34 -10.17
N SER A 84 -12.48 -12.72 -9.08
CA SER A 84 -12.98 -13.75 -8.16
C SER A 84 -14.28 -13.34 -7.43
N ALA A 85 -14.38 -12.08 -7.02
CA ALA A 85 -15.56 -11.53 -6.36
C ALA A 85 -16.81 -11.61 -7.24
N LEU A 86 -16.66 -11.31 -8.54
CA LEU A 86 -17.75 -11.40 -9.50
C LEU A 86 -18.15 -12.85 -9.79
N VAL A 87 -17.20 -13.79 -9.82
CA VAL A 87 -17.54 -15.21 -9.92
C VAL A 87 -18.33 -15.67 -8.69
N TYR A 88 -17.98 -15.16 -7.51
CA TYR A 88 -18.68 -15.48 -6.26
C TYR A 88 -20.09 -14.89 -6.20
N ASN A 89 -20.22 -13.58 -6.42
CA ASN A 89 -21.50 -12.88 -6.46
C ASN A 89 -21.39 -11.67 -7.42
N GLN A 90 -21.91 -11.84 -8.63
CA GLN A 90 -21.89 -10.80 -9.66
C GLN A 90 -22.64 -9.53 -9.24
N GLU A 91 -23.70 -9.67 -8.44
CA GLU A 91 -24.56 -8.55 -8.03
C GLU A 91 -23.99 -7.78 -6.83
N ALA A 92 -23.25 -8.46 -5.95
CA ALA A 92 -22.65 -7.88 -4.76
C ALA A 92 -21.20 -8.37 -4.55
N PRO A 93 -20.25 -7.97 -5.41
CA PRO A 93 -18.84 -8.38 -5.27
C PRO A 93 -18.21 -7.91 -3.95
N ALA A 94 -18.75 -6.85 -3.33
CA ALA A 94 -18.32 -6.39 -2.02
C ALA A 94 -18.44 -7.48 -0.93
N ASP A 95 -19.36 -8.43 -1.05
CA ASP A 95 -19.53 -9.53 -0.09
C ASP A 95 -18.28 -10.41 -0.06
N TYR A 96 -17.70 -10.73 -1.22
CA TYR A 96 -16.47 -11.49 -1.31
C TYR A 96 -15.28 -10.73 -0.71
N TRP A 97 -15.16 -9.43 -1.00
CA TRP A 97 -14.11 -8.60 -0.42
C TRP A 97 -14.16 -8.56 1.12
N ASN A 98 -15.36 -8.57 1.70
CA ASN A 98 -15.58 -8.59 3.15
C ASN A 98 -15.59 -10.01 3.74
N SER A 99 -15.41 -11.04 2.92
CA SER A 99 -15.44 -12.43 3.35
C SER A 99 -14.17 -12.85 4.08
N HIS A 100 -14.34 -13.91 4.88
CA HIS A 100 -13.28 -14.58 5.60
C HIS A 100 -13.14 -15.99 5.07
N VAL A 101 -11.96 -16.34 4.55
CA VAL A 101 -11.67 -17.67 4.04
C VAL A 101 -10.45 -18.21 4.79
N ASN A 102 -10.58 -19.42 5.33
CA ASN A 102 -9.49 -20.07 6.08
C ASN A 102 -8.91 -19.23 7.23
N GLY A 103 -9.78 -18.51 7.95
CA GLY A 103 -9.38 -17.65 9.08
C GLY A 103 -8.71 -16.33 8.69
N LYS A 104 -8.73 -15.95 7.41
CA LYS A 104 -8.10 -14.74 6.89
C LYS A 104 -9.10 -13.88 6.12
N PHE A 105 -8.99 -12.57 6.29
CA PHE A 105 -9.75 -11.59 5.51
C PHE A 105 -9.18 -11.48 4.10
N ILE A 106 -10.03 -11.53 3.07
CA ILE A 106 -9.62 -11.38 1.67
C ILE A 106 -8.87 -10.06 1.45
N THR A 107 -9.36 -8.95 2.00
CA THR A 107 -8.70 -7.63 1.94
C THR A 107 -7.30 -7.62 2.56
N LEU A 108 -7.11 -8.33 3.68
CA LEU A 108 -5.80 -8.41 4.34
C LEU A 108 -4.82 -9.26 3.54
N GLU A 109 -5.28 -10.38 2.98
CA GLU A 109 -4.43 -11.21 2.12
C GLU A 109 -4.04 -10.46 0.85
N ALA A 110 -4.99 -9.79 0.18
CA ALA A 110 -4.70 -8.96 -0.98
C ALA A 110 -3.65 -7.87 -0.68
N ARG A 111 -3.81 -7.16 0.44
CA ARG A 111 -2.81 -6.19 0.91
C ARG A 111 -1.45 -6.82 1.14
N ASN A 112 -1.40 -8.01 1.74
CA ASN A 112 -0.15 -8.72 1.95
C ASN A 112 0.48 -9.18 0.64
N SER A 113 -0.30 -9.63 -0.34
CA SER A 113 0.16 -10.01 -1.68
C SER A 113 0.83 -8.85 -2.39
N VAL A 114 0.19 -7.67 -2.42
CA VAL A 114 0.75 -6.45 -3.01
C VAL A 114 2.16 -6.16 -2.48
N MET A 115 2.31 -6.16 -1.15
CA MET A 115 3.59 -5.88 -0.51
C MET A 115 4.63 -6.97 -0.79
N LYS A 116 4.22 -8.25 -0.81
CA LYS A 116 5.13 -9.36 -1.11
C LYS A 116 5.64 -9.31 -2.55
N MET A 117 4.76 -9.03 -3.52
CA MET A 117 5.11 -8.88 -4.93
C MET A 117 6.07 -7.71 -5.14
N ALA A 118 5.76 -6.53 -4.62
CA ALA A 118 6.62 -5.35 -4.78
C ALA A 118 8.04 -5.56 -4.20
N VAL A 119 8.14 -6.16 -3.02
CA VAL A 119 9.44 -6.48 -2.41
C VAL A 119 10.18 -7.57 -3.20
N HIS A 120 9.45 -8.58 -3.68
CA HIS A 120 10.01 -9.64 -4.53
C HIS A 120 10.64 -9.07 -5.79
N ASP A 121 9.87 -8.28 -6.52
CA ASP A 121 10.31 -7.74 -7.80
C ASP A 121 11.45 -6.75 -7.60
N ARG A 122 11.43 -5.91 -6.56
CA ARG A 122 12.58 -5.05 -6.24
C ARG A 122 13.86 -5.84 -6.03
N ILE A 123 13.82 -6.89 -5.21
CA ILE A 123 15.01 -7.68 -4.88
C ILE A 123 15.55 -8.36 -6.14
N LEU A 124 14.68 -8.97 -6.94
CA LEU A 124 15.10 -9.67 -8.15
C LEU A 124 15.53 -8.71 -9.25
N LEU A 125 14.89 -7.55 -9.40
CA LEU A 125 15.24 -6.54 -10.39
C LEU A 125 16.66 -6.03 -10.16
N ARG A 126 17.02 -5.71 -8.91
CA ARG A 126 18.39 -5.28 -8.57
C ARG A 126 19.43 -6.33 -8.93
N LYS A 127 19.14 -7.61 -8.68
CA LYS A 127 20.02 -8.72 -9.06
C LYS A 127 20.10 -8.90 -10.57
N ALA A 128 18.97 -8.79 -11.26
CA ALA A 128 18.90 -8.84 -12.71
C ALA A 128 19.75 -7.72 -13.34
N GLN A 129 19.61 -6.49 -12.85
CA GLN A 129 20.42 -5.33 -13.25
C GLN A 129 21.91 -5.56 -13.00
N SER A 130 22.29 -6.08 -11.82
CA SER A 130 23.71 -6.38 -11.53
C SER A 130 24.32 -7.46 -12.44
N LYS A 131 23.49 -8.35 -12.99
CA LYS A 131 23.89 -9.39 -13.94
C LYS A 131 23.74 -8.93 -15.41
N GLY A 132 23.34 -7.69 -15.67
CA GLY A 132 23.13 -7.15 -17.01
C GLY A 132 21.98 -7.81 -17.78
N VAL A 133 20.96 -8.32 -17.06
CA VAL A 133 19.79 -8.92 -17.69
C VAL A 133 18.98 -7.84 -18.40
N VAL A 134 18.78 -8.01 -19.70
CA VAL A 134 17.98 -7.11 -20.55
C VAL A 134 17.01 -7.91 -21.39
N LEU A 135 15.85 -7.32 -21.72
CA LEU A 135 14.87 -7.94 -22.60
C LEU A 135 15.35 -7.94 -24.06
N THR A 136 15.13 -9.04 -24.77
CA THR A 136 15.31 -9.11 -26.23
C THR A 136 14.20 -8.37 -26.95
N SER A 137 14.37 -8.10 -28.25
CA SER A 137 13.33 -7.48 -29.08
C SER A 137 12.02 -8.27 -29.07
N ASP A 138 12.10 -9.60 -29.12
CA ASP A 138 10.92 -10.48 -29.06
C ASP A 138 10.21 -10.42 -27.70
N GLU A 139 10.98 -10.36 -26.61
CA GLU A 139 10.43 -10.23 -25.26
C GLU A 139 9.76 -8.87 -25.07
N LYS A 140 10.34 -7.79 -25.62
CA LYS A 140 9.71 -6.46 -25.64
C LYS A 140 8.41 -6.45 -26.44
N SER A 141 8.38 -7.10 -27.60
CA SER A 141 7.15 -7.24 -28.39
C SER A 141 6.04 -7.95 -27.62
N ARG A 142 6.37 -9.06 -26.93
CA ARG A 142 5.42 -9.77 -26.05
C ARG A 142 4.96 -8.91 -24.86
N LEU A 143 5.85 -8.08 -24.31
CA LEU A 143 5.51 -7.15 -23.23
C LEU A 143 4.48 -6.11 -23.70
N GLU A 144 4.59 -5.58 -24.91
CA GLU A 144 3.59 -4.63 -25.44
C GLU A 144 2.19 -5.24 -25.56
N THR A 145 2.10 -6.50 -26.01
CA THR A 145 0.83 -7.25 -26.01
C THR A 145 0.30 -7.38 -24.59
N ARG A 146 1.14 -7.80 -23.63
CA ARG A 146 0.74 -7.92 -22.22
C ARG A 146 0.29 -6.60 -21.60
N ARG A 147 0.94 -5.48 -21.92
CA ARG A 147 0.56 -4.14 -21.46
C ARG A 147 -0.86 -3.81 -21.93
N THR A 148 -1.12 -4.02 -23.22
CA THR A 148 -2.44 -3.81 -23.83
C THR A 148 -3.49 -4.70 -23.18
N ASP A 149 -3.23 -6.01 -23.07
CA ASP A 149 -4.15 -6.96 -22.47
C ASP A 149 -4.48 -6.59 -21.01
N PHE A 150 -3.46 -6.21 -20.23
CA PHE A 150 -3.64 -5.80 -18.84
C PHE A 150 -4.57 -4.58 -18.73
N TYR A 151 -4.37 -3.56 -19.57
CA TYR A 151 -5.20 -2.36 -19.56
C TYR A 151 -6.64 -2.65 -19.98
N GLU A 152 -6.83 -3.44 -21.04
CA GLU A 152 -8.16 -3.81 -21.55
C GLU A 152 -8.93 -4.70 -20.57
N ASP A 153 -8.22 -5.46 -19.73
CA ASP A 153 -8.81 -6.27 -18.67
C ASP A 153 -9.21 -5.51 -17.42
N LEU A 154 -8.87 -4.22 -17.30
CA LEU A 154 -9.37 -3.37 -16.22
C LEU A 154 -10.83 -2.98 -16.47
N TYR A 155 -11.62 -2.92 -15.41
CA TYR A 155 -12.96 -2.35 -15.46
C TYR A 155 -12.91 -0.84 -15.71
N ASP A 156 -13.95 -0.27 -16.30
CA ASP A 156 -14.00 1.17 -16.63
C ASP A 156 -13.82 2.05 -15.39
N ASP A 157 -14.41 1.66 -14.25
CA ASP A 157 -14.25 2.39 -13.00
C ASP A 157 -12.80 2.33 -12.47
N GLN A 158 -12.09 1.21 -12.67
CA GLN A 158 -10.67 1.13 -12.37
C GLN A 158 -9.85 2.04 -13.27
N LYS A 159 -10.13 2.07 -14.58
CA LYS A 159 -9.45 2.95 -15.56
C LYS A 159 -9.61 4.43 -15.16
N GLU A 160 -10.81 4.85 -14.78
CA GLU A 160 -11.10 6.22 -14.29
C GLU A 160 -10.39 6.55 -12.98
N ARG A 161 -10.13 5.55 -12.13
CA ARG A 161 -9.62 5.73 -10.76
C ARG A 161 -8.17 5.32 -10.58
N LEU A 162 -7.46 5.01 -11.66
CA LEU A 162 -6.05 4.62 -11.60
C LEU A 162 -5.25 5.57 -10.69
N PRO A 163 -4.43 5.05 -9.75
CA PRO A 163 -3.68 5.87 -8.81
C PRO A 163 -2.55 6.65 -9.49
N VAL A 164 -2.08 6.15 -10.63
CA VAL A 164 -0.99 6.70 -11.44
C VAL A 164 -1.37 6.64 -12.92
N SER A 165 -0.66 7.37 -13.78
CA SER A 165 -0.87 7.29 -15.23
C SER A 165 -0.54 5.91 -15.79
N TYR A 166 -1.16 5.54 -16.91
CA TYR A 166 -0.89 4.29 -17.61
C TYR A 166 0.59 4.06 -17.94
N SER A 167 1.33 5.12 -18.31
CA SER A 167 2.78 5.03 -18.55
C SER A 167 3.56 4.49 -17.35
N VAL A 168 3.20 4.91 -16.12
CA VAL A 168 3.88 4.45 -14.89
C VAL A 168 3.59 2.98 -14.62
N LEU A 169 2.39 2.52 -14.96
CA LEU A 169 2.06 1.09 -14.91
C LEU A 169 2.91 0.31 -15.91
N ASN A 170 3.05 0.82 -17.14
CA ASN A 170 3.86 0.21 -18.18
C ASN A 170 5.34 0.12 -17.80
N ASP A 171 5.91 1.16 -17.19
CA ASP A 171 7.29 1.15 -16.69
C ASP A 171 7.48 0.02 -15.66
N THR A 172 6.53 -0.11 -14.73
CA THR A 172 6.57 -1.21 -13.74
C THR A 172 6.45 -2.58 -14.40
N MET A 173 5.62 -2.73 -15.45
CA MET A 173 5.51 -3.98 -16.21
C MET A 173 6.80 -4.35 -16.95
N GLU A 174 7.63 -3.36 -17.33
CA GLU A 174 8.95 -3.62 -17.90
C GLU A 174 9.89 -4.24 -16.89
N ASP A 175 9.95 -3.64 -15.70
CA ASP A 175 10.72 -4.14 -14.58
C ASP A 175 10.29 -5.57 -14.22
N ILE A 176 8.99 -5.84 -14.17
CA ILE A 176 8.43 -7.17 -13.95
C ILE A 176 8.88 -8.15 -15.04
N ALA A 177 8.86 -7.76 -16.32
CA ALA A 177 9.32 -8.65 -17.38
C ALA A 177 10.82 -8.99 -17.26
N VAL A 178 11.65 -8.04 -16.83
CA VAL A 178 13.07 -8.28 -16.51
C VAL A 178 13.20 -9.25 -15.32
N VAL A 179 12.38 -9.07 -14.27
CA VAL A 179 12.34 -9.96 -13.11
C VAL A 179 11.95 -11.38 -13.52
N GLU A 180 10.87 -11.56 -14.30
CA GLU A 180 10.43 -12.87 -14.75
C GLU A 180 11.50 -13.58 -15.59
N LYS A 181 12.20 -12.83 -16.47
CA LYS A 181 13.34 -13.37 -17.22
C LYS A 181 14.44 -13.84 -16.29
N TYR A 182 14.81 -13.01 -15.31
CA TYR A 182 15.83 -13.37 -14.34
C TYR A 182 15.42 -14.55 -13.44
N GLN A 183 14.14 -14.63 -13.07
CA GLN A 183 13.57 -15.75 -12.34
C GLN A 183 13.71 -17.06 -13.10
N ARG A 184 13.45 -17.06 -14.42
CA ARG A 184 13.70 -18.22 -15.30
C ARG A 184 15.18 -18.60 -15.32
N MET A 185 16.09 -17.63 -15.40
CA MET A 185 17.54 -17.89 -15.33
C MET A 185 17.93 -18.53 -14.00
N LEU A 186 17.44 -18.02 -12.87
CA LEU A 186 17.69 -18.59 -11.54
C LEU A 186 17.17 -20.03 -11.40
N ALA A 187 15.99 -20.31 -11.94
CA ALA A 187 15.42 -21.65 -11.97
C ALA A 187 16.31 -22.62 -12.76
N SER A 188 16.75 -22.21 -13.96
CA SER A 188 17.67 -23.00 -14.79
C SER A 188 19.04 -23.20 -14.13
N GLU A 189 19.65 -22.15 -13.56
CA GLU A 189 20.95 -22.21 -12.87
C GLU A 189 20.94 -23.20 -11.70
N ARG A 190 19.79 -23.40 -11.04
CA ARG A 190 19.65 -24.26 -9.86
C ARG A 190 18.97 -25.60 -10.11
N ASN A 191 18.66 -25.91 -11.38
CA ASN A 191 17.87 -27.09 -11.74
C ASN A 191 16.58 -27.21 -10.89
N ASP A 192 15.88 -26.09 -10.73
CA ASP A 192 14.63 -25.97 -9.96
C ASP A 192 13.52 -25.37 -10.85
N THR A 193 12.31 -25.25 -10.32
CA THR A 193 11.18 -24.68 -11.05
C THR A 193 11.13 -23.17 -10.96
N TYR A 194 10.48 -22.55 -11.95
CA TYR A 194 10.14 -21.12 -11.92
C TYR A 194 9.43 -20.74 -10.60
N ALA A 195 8.42 -21.53 -10.21
CA ALA A 195 7.61 -21.29 -9.02
C ALA A 195 8.39 -21.34 -7.70
N SER A 196 9.52 -22.06 -7.64
CA SER A 196 10.38 -22.04 -6.46
C SER A 196 10.92 -20.64 -6.13
N PHE A 197 10.92 -19.73 -7.11
CA PHE A 197 11.34 -18.35 -6.96
C PHE A 197 10.22 -17.33 -6.99
N ASP A 198 8.94 -17.73 -6.99
CA ASP A 198 7.82 -16.77 -6.85
C ASP A 198 7.90 -16.01 -5.50
N TYR A 199 7.10 -14.96 -5.31
CA TYR A 199 7.09 -14.16 -4.08
C TYR A 199 6.79 -14.98 -2.81
N ASP A 200 6.18 -16.16 -2.95
CA ASP A 200 5.95 -17.16 -1.91
C ASP A 200 6.68 -18.50 -2.19
N GLY A 201 7.61 -18.51 -3.13
CA GLY A 201 8.44 -19.65 -3.47
C GLY A 201 9.47 -20.00 -2.39
N LYS A 202 9.81 -21.29 -2.26
CA LYS A 202 10.76 -21.78 -1.24
C LYS A 202 12.15 -21.15 -1.37
N ASN A 203 12.66 -20.99 -2.58
CA ASN A 203 14.00 -20.47 -2.85
C ASN A 203 14.02 -18.96 -2.69
N TYR A 204 12.96 -18.26 -3.11
CA TYR A 204 12.84 -16.83 -2.88
C TYR A 204 12.76 -16.52 -1.39
N ARG A 205 12.01 -17.28 -0.57
CA ARG A 205 12.01 -17.09 0.90
C ARG A 205 13.41 -17.15 1.50
N ALA A 206 14.24 -18.10 1.06
CA ALA A 206 15.63 -18.22 1.53
C ALA A 206 16.50 -17.05 1.03
N LEU A 207 16.25 -16.57 -0.19
CA LEU A 207 16.92 -15.41 -0.77
C LEU A 207 16.56 -14.13 -0.01
N LYS A 208 15.26 -13.87 0.22
CA LYS A 208 14.72 -12.68 0.91
C LYS A 208 15.29 -12.50 2.32
N LYS A 209 15.58 -13.59 3.05
CA LYS A 209 16.21 -13.53 4.39
C LYS A 209 17.57 -12.82 4.43
N LYS A 210 18.20 -12.61 3.27
CA LYS A 210 19.48 -11.90 3.14
C LYS A 210 19.33 -10.41 2.87
N HIS A 211 18.10 -9.92 2.78
CA HIS A 211 17.76 -8.54 2.47
C HIS A 211 17.05 -7.91 3.67
N ASP A 212 17.36 -6.65 3.94
CA ASP A 212 16.66 -5.87 4.96
C ASP A 212 15.37 -5.28 4.36
N VAL A 213 14.24 -5.47 5.04
CA VAL A 213 12.93 -5.05 4.54
C VAL A 213 12.15 -4.38 5.67
N GLU A 214 11.97 -3.07 5.55
CA GLU A 214 11.23 -2.26 6.52
C GLU A 214 9.97 -1.70 5.89
N ILE A 215 8.80 -2.22 6.27
CA ILE A 215 7.50 -1.73 5.78
C ILE A 215 7.08 -0.54 6.64
N ASN A 216 6.64 0.55 6.01
CA ASN A 216 6.00 1.66 6.69
C ASN A 216 4.58 1.28 7.13
N THR A 217 4.48 0.49 8.20
CA THR A 217 3.22 -0.06 8.71
C THR A 217 2.22 1.03 9.12
N LYS A 218 2.69 2.22 9.51
CA LYS A 218 1.84 3.37 9.87
C LYS A 218 1.01 3.87 8.69
N LEU A 219 1.59 3.91 7.49
CA LEU A 219 0.86 4.29 6.28
C LEU A 219 0.26 3.07 5.58
N TRP A 220 1.02 1.99 5.41
CA TRP A 220 0.59 0.81 4.67
C TRP A 220 -0.68 0.17 5.24
N ASN A 221 -0.82 0.11 6.57
CA ASN A 221 -2.00 -0.48 7.19
C ASN A 221 -3.29 0.31 6.95
N ARG A 222 -3.18 1.57 6.51
CA ARG A 222 -4.31 2.45 6.20
C ARG A 222 -4.80 2.29 4.77
N VAL A 223 -4.04 1.67 3.88
CA VAL A 223 -4.43 1.42 2.49
C VAL A 223 -5.63 0.48 2.45
N SER A 224 -6.73 0.95 1.89
CA SER A 224 -7.94 0.15 1.71
C SER A 224 -7.91 -0.55 0.36
N ILE A 225 -7.25 -1.72 0.28
CA ILE A 225 -7.27 -2.57 -0.91
C ILE A 225 -8.70 -3.05 -1.17
N GLY A 226 -9.12 -3.02 -2.44
CA GLY A 226 -10.50 -3.14 -2.89
C GLY A 226 -11.24 -1.78 -2.98
N ARG A 227 -10.54 -0.67 -2.70
CA ARG A 227 -11.10 0.70 -2.72
C ARG A 227 -10.15 1.75 -3.29
N VAL A 228 -8.97 1.35 -3.77
CA VAL A 228 -8.02 2.27 -4.40
C VAL A 228 -8.49 2.59 -5.81
N THR A 229 -8.64 1.57 -6.64
CA THR A 229 -9.19 1.67 -8.00
C THR A 229 -10.65 1.25 -8.08
N LEU A 230 -11.06 0.33 -7.22
CA LEU A 230 -12.44 -0.12 -7.16
C LEU A 230 -13.30 0.77 -6.25
N ASN A 231 -14.62 0.64 -6.36
CA ASN A 231 -15.54 1.23 -5.42
C ASN A 231 -16.47 0.16 -4.81
N ASN A 232 -15.88 -0.72 -4.00
CA ASN A 232 -16.61 -1.79 -3.31
C ASN A 232 -17.30 -1.31 -2.01
N ALA A 233 -17.88 -0.11 -2.05
CA ALA A 233 -18.73 0.39 -0.98
C ALA A 233 -20.17 -0.12 -1.20
N PRO A 234 -20.87 -0.64 -0.16
CA PRO A 234 -22.20 -1.25 -0.33
C PRO A 234 -23.24 -0.30 -0.95
N ASP A 235 -23.16 0.99 -0.60
CA ASP A 235 -24.01 2.06 -1.12
C ASP A 235 -23.73 2.41 -2.60
N TYR A 236 -22.47 2.35 -3.03
CA TYR A 236 -22.11 2.56 -4.43
C TYR A 236 -22.63 1.46 -5.35
N GLN A 237 -22.59 0.20 -4.91
CA GLN A 237 -23.09 -0.94 -5.70
C GLN A 237 -24.61 -0.86 -5.88
N ALA A 238 -25.35 -0.37 -4.87
CA ALA A 238 -26.78 -0.10 -4.98
C ALA A 238 -27.10 1.06 -5.95
N ALA A 239 -26.23 2.08 -6.02
CA ALA A 239 -26.44 3.29 -6.82
C ALA A 239 -26.13 3.13 -8.32
N LYS A 240 -25.12 2.32 -8.71
CA LYS A 240 -24.75 2.12 -10.12
C LYS A 240 -25.63 1.13 -10.89
N GLY A 241 -26.60 0.49 -10.23
CA GLY A 241 -27.53 -0.45 -10.86
C GLY A 241 -26.84 -1.72 -11.40
N ARG A 242 -27.64 -2.73 -11.71
CA ARG A 242 -27.25 -4.10 -12.12
C ARG A 242 -26.47 -4.22 -13.45
N GLN A 243 -25.93 -3.13 -14.01
CA GLN A 243 -25.53 -3.07 -15.42
C GLN A 243 -24.02 -3.18 -15.69
N ASN A 244 -23.13 -2.94 -14.72
CA ASN A 244 -21.72 -2.68 -15.04
C ASN A 244 -20.73 -3.86 -14.91
N TYR A 245 -21.20 -5.07 -14.58
CA TYR A 245 -20.34 -6.27 -14.59
C TYR A 245 -20.69 -7.29 -15.68
N HIS A 246 -21.58 -6.92 -16.60
CA HIS A 246 -21.80 -7.69 -17.81
C HIS A 246 -20.65 -7.46 -18.80
N ARG A 247 -19.61 -8.31 -18.74
CA ARG A 247 -18.84 -8.62 -19.95
C ARG A 247 -19.76 -9.49 -20.81
N GLU A 248 -20.39 -8.91 -21.82
CA GLU A 248 -21.05 -9.69 -22.87
C GLU A 248 -20.03 -10.67 -23.43
N GLY A 249 -20.29 -11.97 -23.23
CA GLY A 249 -19.45 -13.02 -23.78
C GLY A 249 -19.42 -12.91 -25.30
N LYS A 250 -18.21 -12.84 -25.86
CA LYS A 250 -17.91 -13.19 -27.23
C LYS A 250 -16.86 -14.29 -27.22
#